data_AF-A0A521ZSG5-F1
#
_entry.id   AF-A0A521ZSG5-F1
#
_cell.length_a   1.000
_cell.length_b   1.000
_cell.length_c   1.000
_cell.angle_alpha   90.00
_cell.angle_beta   90.00
_cell.angle_gamma   90.00
#
_symmetry.space_group_name_H-M   'P 1'
#
loop_
_entity.id
_entity.type
_entity.pdbx_description
1 polymer ?
#
loop_
_entity_poly.entity_id
_entity_poly.type
_entity_poly.pdbx_seq_one_letter_code
_entity_poly.pdbx_strand_id
1 'polypeptide(L)'
;MFQRFHRNPPVASPLKHVVYLAAATLLGLLLSLMLHAMIEMLFLKEMARQGVSVVWFGGCALPWALQYLLSASGMVIGFLLGSYWWRMIYVDKVWCQGTEKKN
;
A
#
# COMPACT_ATOMS: atom_id res chain seq x y z
N MET A 1 -8.97 -40.28 -16.62
CA MET A 1 -7.55 -39.95 -16.34
C MET A 1 -7.42 -38.43 -16.24
N PHE A 2 -7.62 -37.86 -15.05
CA PHE A 2 -7.53 -36.41 -14.86
C PHE A 2 -6.07 -36.02 -14.62
N GLN A 3 -5.43 -35.43 -15.63
CA GLN A 3 -4.13 -34.77 -15.46
C GLN A 3 -4.32 -33.60 -14.48
N ARG A 4 -3.91 -33.81 -13.22
CA ARG A 4 -3.63 -32.71 -12.29
C ARG A 4 -2.50 -31.89 -12.90
N PHE A 5 -2.83 -30.71 -13.42
CA PHE A 5 -1.85 -29.67 -13.69
C PHE A 5 -1.23 -29.29 -12.34
N HIS A 6 -0.16 -30.00 -11.95
CA HIS A 6 0.85 -29.44 -11.06
C HIS A 6 1.49 -28.27 -11.82
N ARG A 7 0.81 -27.11 -11.81
CA ARG A 7 1.47 -25.85 -12.15
C ARG A 7 2.54 -25.70 -11.08
N ASN A 8 3.78 -26.07 -11.41
CA ASN A 8 4.92 -25.59 -10.66
C ASN A 8 4.75 -24.07 -10.54
N PRO A 9 4.66 -23.50 -9.33
CA PRO A 9 4.53 -22.06 -9.20
C PRO A 9 5.71 -21.45 -9.96
N PRO A 10 5.48 -20.42 -10.79
CA PRO A 10 6.54 -19.83 -11.57
C PRO A 10 7.67 -19.45 -10.63
N VAL A 11 8.88 -19.97 -10.90
CA VAL A 11 10.10 -19.68 -10.13
C VAL A 11 10.13 -18.18 -9.87
N ALA A 12 10.23 -17.81 -8.60
CA ALA A 12 10.28 -16.43 -8.16
C ALA A 12 11.51 -15.77 -8.80
N SER A 13 11.32 -15.09 -9.92
CA SER A 13 12.41 -14.43 -10.63
C SER A 13 12.73 -13.11 -9.93
N PRO A 14 14.01 -12.73 -9.84
CA PRO A 14 14.42 -11.49 -9.17
C PRO A 14 13.74 -10.26 -9.80
N LEU A 15 13.49 -10.29 -11.12
CA LEU A 15 12.77 -9.22 -11.81
C LEU A 15 11.31 -9.08 -11.34
N LYS A 16 10.58 -10.19 -11.18
CA LYS A 16 9.19 -10.16 -10.69
C LYS A 16 9.12 -9.61 -9.28
N HIS A 17 10.11 -9.94 -8.45
CA HIS A 17 10.19 -9.44 -7.08
C HIS A 17 10.35 -7.92 -7.04
N VAL A 18 11.27 -7.39 -7.85
CA VAL A 18 11.51 -5.94 -7.92
C VAL A 18 10.28 -5.20 -8.45
N VAL A 19 9.66 -5.68 -9.53
CA VAL A 19 8.43 -5.07 -10.09
C VAL A 19 7.29 -5.09 -9.06
N TYR A 20 7.16 -6.19 -8.30
CA TYR A 20 6.14 -6.31 -7.27
C TYR A 20 6.35 -5.31 -6.13
N LEU A 21 7.57 -5.22 -5.60
CA LEU A 21 7.91 -4.26 -4.55
C LEU A 21 7.74 -2.81 -5.03
N ALA A 22 8.15 -2.50 -6.25
CA ALA A 22 7.96 -1.18 -6.84
C ALA A 22 6.47 -0.83 -6.96
N ALA A 23 5.64 -1.75 -7.44
CA ALA A 23 4.19 -1.56 -7.54
C ALA A 23 3.54 -1.38 -6.17
N ALA A 24 3.94 -2.18 -5.16
CA ALA A 24 3.42 -2.06 -3.80
C ALA A 24 3.83 -0.73 -3.14
N THR A 25 5.06 -0.26 -3.38
CA THR A 25 5.55 1.03 -2.88
C THR A 25 4.80 2.19 -3.55
N LEU A 26 4.59 2.12 -4.87
CA LEU A 26 3.79 3.09 -5.61
C LEU A 26 2.34 3.12 -5.11
N LEU A 27 1.76 1.95 -4.84
CA LEU A 27 0.43 1.83 -4.25
C LEU A 27 0.37 2.51 -2.87
N GLY A 28 1.34 2.24 -2.00
CA GLY A 28 1.45 2.90 -0.69
C GLY A 28 1.55 4.42 -0.77
N LEU A 29 2.30 4.94 -1.74
CA LEU A 29 2.38 6.37 -2.01
C LEU A 29 1.03 6.94 -2.46
N LEU A 30 0.34 6.28 -3.39
CA LEU A 30 -1.00 6.67 -3.86
C LEU A 30 -2.02 6.70 -2.70
N LEU A 31 -2.01 5.68 -1.83
CA LEU A 31 -2.85 5.63 -0.63
C LEU A 31 -2.56 6.78 0.34
N SER A 32 -1.29 7.14 0.53
CA SER A 32 -0.91 8.30 1.34
C SER A 32 -1.42 9.60 0.74
N LEU A 33 -1.33 9.80 -0.58
CA LEU A 33 -1.88 10.99 -1.23
C LEU A 33 -3.40 11.07 -1.05
N MET A 34 -4.08 9.93 -1.12
CA MET A 34 -5.53 9.87 -0.91
C MET A 34 -5.90 10.18 0.54
N LEU A 35 -5.15 9.67 1.52
CA LEU A 35 -5.30 10.02 2.93
C LEU A 35 -5.03 11.51 3.17
N HIS A 36 -4.02 12.08 2.53
CA HIS A 36 -3.70 13.51 2.63
C HIS A 36 -4.88 14.35 2.16
N ALA A 37 -5.41 14.08 0.96
CA ALA A 37 -6.57 14.77 0.42
C ALA A 37 -7.81 14.61 1.31
N MET A 38 -8.03 13.43 1.88
CA MET A 38 -9.17 13.18 2.78
C MET A 38 -9.06 13.98 4.08
N ILE A 39 -7.87 14.07 4.67
CA ILE A 39 -7.61 14.90 5.85
C ILE A 39 -7.86 16.37 5.54
N GLU A 40 -7.37 16.86 4.40
CA GLU A 40 -7.61 18.24 3.97
C GLU A 40 -9.11 18.52 3.78
N MET A 41 -9.85 17.63 3.13
CA MET A 41 -11.31 17.77 2.96
C MET A 41 -12.05 17.84 4.31
N LEU A 42 -11.69 16.99 5.27
CA LEU A 42 -12.29 17.00 6.61
C LEU A 42 -11.95 18.28 7.38
N PHE A 43 -10.70 18.72 7.30
CA PHE A 43 -10.24 19.95 7.95
C PHE A 43 -10.96 21.18 7.37
N LEU A 44 -11.05 21.29 6.05
CA LEU A 44 -11.76 22.38 5.37
C LEU A 44 -13.26 22.37 5.72
N LYS A 45 -13.87 21.18 5.76
CA LYS A 45 -15.29 21.04 6.16
C LYS A 45 -15.53 21.53 7.58
N GLU A 46 -14.65 21.20 8.51
CA GLU A 46 -14.77 21.63 9.91
C GLU A 46 -14.51 23.13 10.08
N MET A 47 -13.52 23.69 9.38
CA MET A 47 -13.25 25.14 9.40
C MET A 47 -14.40 25.95 8.78
N ALA A 48 -14.99 25.44 7.69
CA ALA A 48 -16.20 26.02 7.09
C ALA A 48 -17.38 25.99 8.07
N ARG A 49 -17.52 24.92 8.87
CA ARG A 49 -18.56 24.81 9.92
C ARG A 49 -18.35 25.81 11.05
N GLN A 50 -17.11 26.10 11.40
CA GLN A 50 -16.76 27.06 12.47
C GLN A 50 -16.74 28.52 11.99
N GLY A 51 -16.86 28.77 10.69
CA GLY A 51 -16.81 30.13 10.12
C GLY A 51 -15.42 30.79 10.21
N VAL A 52 -14.37 30.00 10.39
CA VAL A 52 -12.99 30.49 10.57
C VAL A 52 -12.26 30.45 9.24
N SER A 53 -11.53 31.52 8.91
CA SER A 53 -10.69 31.56 7.71
C SER A 53 -9.45 30.69 7.88
N VAL A 54 -9.25 29.76 6.95
CA VAL A 54 -8.07 28.89 6.92
C VAL A 54 -6.87 29.67 6.43
N VAL A 55 -5.76 29.61 7.16
CA VAL A 55 -4.48 30.16 6.73
C VAL A 55 -3.86 29.20 5.72
N TRP A 56 -3.73 29.65 4.48
CA TRP A 56 -3.15 28.87 3.38
C TRP A 56 -1.63 29.04 3.39
N PHE A 57 -0.89 27.95 3.49
CA PHE A 57 0.56 27.95 3.39
C PHE A 57 0.96 27.47 1.98
N GLY A 58 1.10 28.41 1.04
CA GLY A 58 1.63 28.11 -0.30
C GLY A 58 0.75 27.21 -1.18
N GLY A 59 -0.57 27.16 -0.93
CA GLY A 59 -1.54 26.38 -1.72
C GLY A 59 -2.09 25.15 -1.00
N CYS A 60 -1.49 24.74 0.14
CA CYS A 60 -2.03 23.69 1.00
C CYS A 60 -2.51 24.29 2.33
N ALA A 61 -3.63 23.77 2.85
CA ALA A 61 -4.17 24.14 4.16
C ALA A 61 -3.43 23.43 5.30
N LEU A 62 -2.74 22.34 4.99
CA LEU A 62 -2.07 21.48 5.95
C LEU A 62 -0.59 21.90 6.16
N PRO A 63 -0.04 21.80 7.37
CA PRO A 63 1.38 22.06 7.61
C PRO A 63 2.29 21.16 6.77
N TRP A 64 3.36 21.74 6.21
CA TRP A 64 4.38 21.03 5.43
C TRP A 64 4.89 19.75 6.11
N ALA A 65 5.03 19.76 7.44
CA ALA A 65 5.44 18.61 8.23
C ALA A 65 4.49 17.42 8.07
N LEU A 66 3.17 17.66 8.07
CA LEU A 66 2.17 16.59 7.94
C LEU A 66 2.16 16.01 6.52
N GLN A 67 2.44 16.84 5.52
CA GLN A 67 2.51 16.44 4.12
C GLN A 67 3.71 15.51 3.85
N TYR A 68 4.89 15.86 4.38
CA TYR A 68 6.07 15.00 4.30
C TYR A 68 5.92 13.73 5.14
N LEU A 69 5.36 13.82 6.35
CA LEU A 69 5.15 12.65 7.21
C LEU A 69 4.19 11.65 6.57
N LEU A 70 3.07 12.11 5.99
CA LEU A 70 2.15 11.22 5.30
C LEU A 70 2.85 10.52 4.15
N SER A 71 3.48 11.29 3.26
CA SER A 71 4.16 10.75 2.07
C SER A 71 5.26 9.75 2.42
N ALA A 72 6.10 10.07 3.42
CA ALA A 72 7.14 9.17 3.91
C ALA A 72 6.53 7.91 4.53
N SER A 73 5.48 8.05 5.34
CA SER A 73 4.80 6.91 5.95
C SER A 73 4.16 5.99 4.91
N GLY A 74 3.55 6.54 3.85
CA GLY A 74 2.97 5.78 2.75
C GLY A 74 4.00 4.95 1.99
N MET A 75 5.18 5.53 1.76
CA MET A 75 6.28 4.83 1.11
C MET A 75 6.82 3.68 1.98
N VAL A 76 7.05 3.93 3.28
CA VAL A 76 7.54 2.93 4.24
C VAL A 76 6.52 1.80 4.40
N ILE A 77 5.24 2.13 4.61
CA ILE A 77 4.16 1.17 4.77
C ILE A 77 3.97 0.37 3.47
N GLY A 78 3.99 1.02 2.30
CA GLY A 78 3.89 0.36 0.99
C GLY A 78 5.00 -0.67 0.75
N PHE A 79 6.25 -0.32 1.12
CA PHE A 79 7.39 -1.23 0.99
C PHE A 79 7.29 -2.42 1.95
N LEU A 80 6.93 -2.18 3.22
CA LEU A 80 6.75 -3.24 4.22
C LEU A 80 5.61 -4.19 3.83
N LEU A 81 4.48 -3.65 3.38
CA LEU A 81 3.32 -4.41 2.95
C LEU A 81 3.65 -5.26 1.71
N GLY A 82 4.36 -4.67 0.74
CA GLY A 82 4.86 -5.39 -0.44
C GLY A 82 5.81 -6.54 -0.07
N SER A 83 6.73 -6.31 0.86
CA SER A 83 7.65 -7.35 1.35
C SER A 83 6.92 -8.48 2.08
N TYR A 84 5.94 -8.12 2.92
CA TYR A 84 5.12 -9.08 3.66
C TYR A 84 4.26 -9.94 2.73
N TRP A 85 3.56 -9.33 1.77
CA TRP A 85 2.74 -10.07 0.80
C TRP A 85 3.59 -10.93 -0.12
N TRP A 86 4.76 -10.45 -0.53
CA TRP A 86 5.69 -11.25 -1.32
C TRP A 86 6.09 -12.53 -0.59
N ARG A 87 6.49 -12.41 0.68
CA ARG A 87 6.82 -13.56 1.54
C ARG A 87 5.63 -14.52 1.66
N MET A 88 4.44 -14.00 1.96
CA MET A 88 3.23 -14.82 2.10
C MET A 88 2.88 -15.60 0.83
N ILE A 89 2.99 -14.96 -0.34
CA ILE A 89 2.59 -15.56 -1.62
C ILE A 89 3.65 -16.52 -2.15
N TYR A 90 4.91 -16.10 -2.17
CA TYR A 90 5.98 -16.81 -2.88
C TYR A 90 6.84 -17.69 -1.98
N VAL A 91 7.04 -17.32 -0.71
CA VAL A 91 7.86 -18.08 0.24
C VAL A 91 7.01 -19.09 0.99
N ASP A 92 6.02 -18.59 1.73
CA ASP A 92 5.20 -19.43 2.60
C ASP A 92 4.17 -20.25 1.81
N LYS A 93 3.88 -19.82 0.57
CA LYS A 93 2.93 -20.46 -0.36
C LYS A 93 1.63 -20.85 0.34
N VAL A 94 1.07 -19.93 1.12
CA VAL A 94 -0.12 -20.18 1.96
C VAL A 94 -1.27 -20.80 1.14
N TRP A 95 -1.36 -20.44 -0.14
CA TRP A 95 -2.33 -20.96 -1.12
C TRP A 95 -2.15 -22.46 -1.48
N CYS A 96 -0.96 -23.04 -1.27
CA CYS A 96 -0.66 -24.45 -1.56
C CYS A 96 -0.81 -25.37 -0.34
N GLN A 97 -0.88 -24.82 0.88
CA GLN A 97 -0.92 -25.63 2.11
C GLN A 97 -2.28 -26.31 2.35
N GLY A 98 -3.31 -25.98 1.56
CA GLY A 98 -4.65 -26.58 1.66
C GLY A 98 -4.77 -28.01 1.14
N THR A 99 -3.75 -28.57 0.45
CA THR A 99 -3.85 -29.89 -0.19
C THR A 99 -3.10 -31.03 0.50
N GLU A 100 -2.37 -30.77 1.59
CA GLU A 100 -1.50 -31.77 2.25
C GLU A 100 -2.00 -32.26 3.62
N LYS A 101 -3.26 -31.98 3.96
CA LYS A 101 -3.95 -32.66 5.08
C LYS A 101 -5.06 -33.55 4.54
N LYS A 102 -4.70 -34.72 3.99
CA LYS A 102 -5.59 -35.89 3.94
C LYS A 102 -4.75 -37.16 3.97
N ASN A 103 -4.85 -37.81 5.13
CA ASN A 103 -4.54 -39.20 5.50
C ASN A 103 -4.37 -40.17 4.33
#